data_AF-A0A1F8RDQ0-F1
#
_entry.id   AF-A0A1F8RDQ0-F1
#
_cell.length_a   1.000
_cell.length_b   1.000
_cell.length_c   1.000
_cell.angle_alpha   90.00
_cell.angle_beta   90.00
_cell.angle_gamma   90.00
#
_symmetry.space_group_name_H-M   'P 1'
#
loop_
_entity.id
_entity.type
_entity.pdbx_description
1 polymer ?
#
loop_
_entity_poly.entity_id
_entity_poly.type
_entity_poly.pdbx_seq_one_letter_code
_entity_poly.pdbx_strand_id
1 'polypeptide(L)' 'MFIFFLIFALIFLVSGGIGLFHVNVNLGSSSPLWFYGNLTFGTFTVIGIAILVFMALFNTEFD' A
#
# COMPACT_ATOMS: atom_id res chain seq x y z
N MET A 1 -13.79 13.49 -7.67
CA MET A 1 -12.52 12.77 -7.94
C MET A 1 -11.72 12.48 -6.67
N PHE A 2 -11.57 13.44 -5.75
CA PHE A 2 -10.80 13.25 -4.51
C PHE A 2 -11.18 12.00 -3.69
N ILE A 3 -12.46 11.82 -3.37
CA ILE A 3 -12.96 10.68 -2.58
C ILE A 3 -12.67 9.34 -3.25
N PHE A 4 -12.71 9.28 -4.59
CA PHE A 4 -12.40 8.07 -5.33
C PHE A 4 -10.92 7.68 -5.13
N PHE A 5 -10.00 8.62 -5.34
CA PHE A 5 -8.57 8.36 -5.10
C PHE A 5 -8.28 8.04 -3.64
N LEU A 6 -8.97 8.68 -2.69
CA LEU A 6 -8.86 8.35 -1.26
C LEU A 6 -9.20 6.88 -1.00
N ILE A 7 -10.34 6.42 -1.50
CA ILE A 7 -10.81 5.06 -1.31
C ILE A 7 -9.81 4.06 -1.91
N PHE A 8 -9.32 4.30 -3.12
CA PHE A 8 -8.31 3.44 -3.74
C PHE A 8 -7.01 3.41 -2.94
N ALA A 9 -6.53 4.58 -2.49
CA ALA A 9 -5.32 4.67 -1.68
C ALA A 9 -5.44 3.85 -0.38
N LEU A 10 -6.58 3.95 0.30
CA LEU A 10 -6.86 3.19 1.51
C LEU A 10 -6.97 1.69 1.24
N ILE A 11 -7.61 1.27 0.15
CA ILE A 11 -7.69 -0.16 -0.25
C ILE A 11 -6.28 -0.72 -0.46
N PHE A 12 -5.43 -0.02 -1.22
CA PHE A 12 -4.05 -0.43 -1.46
C PHE A 12 -3.21 -0.46 -0.18
N LEU A 13 -3.36 0.55 0.69
CA LEU A 13 -2.62 0.63 1.95
C LEU A 13 -3.02 -0.48 2.92
N VAL A 14 -4.32 -0.74 3.10
CA VAL A 14 -4.83 -1.76 4.02
C VAL A 14 -4.49 -3.17 3.50
N SER A 15 -4.72 -3.43 2.21
CA SER A 15 -4.38 -4.73 1.62
C SER A 15 -2.87 -5.00 1.62
N GLY A 16 -2.06 -3.99 1.29
CA GLY A 16 -0.61 -4.06 1.36
C GLY A 16 -0.08 -4.26 2.78
N GLY A 17 -0.55 -3.46 3.74
CA GLY A 17 -0.12 -3.56 5.13
C GLY A 17 -0.48 -4.91 5.78
N ILE A 18 -1.73 -5.37 5.63
CA ILE A 18 -2.16 -6.67 6.15
C ILE A 18 -1.40 -7.80 5.46
N GLY A 19 -1.24 -7.74 4.14
CA GLY A 19 -0.51 -8.74 3.38
C GLY A 19 0.96 -8.84 3.77
N LEU A 20 1.65 -7.70 3.95
CA LEU A 20 3.02 -7.65 4.45
C LEU A 20 3.14 -8.24 5.86
N PHE A 21 2.21 -7.91 6.75
CA PHE A 21 2.19 -8.49 8.10
C PHE A 21 2.02 -10.00 8.03
N HIS A 22 1.06 -10.49 7.23
CA HIS A 22 0.83 -11.92 7.07
C HIS A 22 2.06 -12.65 6.50
N VAL A 23 2.70 -12.11 5.46
CA VAL A 23 3.91 -12.69 4.86
C VAL A 23 5.06 -12.75 5.86
N ASN A 24 5.33 -11.66 6.58
CA ASN A 24 6.48 -11.59 7.48
C ASN A 24 6.30 -12.37 8.78
N VAL A 25 5.05 -12.62 9.21
CA VAL A 25 4.76 -13.44 10.40
C VAL A 25 4.74 -14.93 10.09
N ASN A 26 4.29 -15.32 8.89
CA ASN A 26 3.96 -16.74 8.60
C ASN A 26 4.93 -17.41 7.63
N LEU A 27 5.71 -16.66 6.84
CA LEU A 27 6.61 -17.23 5.84
C LEU A 27 8.07 -17.02 6.23
N GLY A 28 8.88 -18.06 6.05
CA GLY A 28 10.33 -17.98 6.25
C GLY A 28 10.98 -17.13 5.16
N SER A 29 11.94 -16.29 5.54
CA SER A 29 12.64 -15.35 4.66
C SER A 29 13.43 -16.00 3.53
N SER A 30 13.76 -17.29 3.66
CA SER A 30 14.41 -18.09 2.61
C SER A 30 13.43 -18.67 1.58
N SER A 31 12.12 -18.54 1.80
CA SER A 31 11.11 -19.08 0.88
C SER A 31 10.88 -18.13 -0.31
N PRO A 32 10.74 -18.65 -1.54
CA PRO A 32 10.36 -17.82 -2.70
C PRO A 32 9.03 -17.10 -2.48
N LEU A 33 8.08 -17.74 -1.77
CA LEU A 33 6.78 -17.15 -1.47
C LEU A 33 6.90 -15.91 -0.57
N TRP A 34 7.85 -15.89 0.38
CA TRP A 34 8.13 -14.71 1.18
C TRP A 34 8.61 -13.55 0.30
N PHE A 35 9.50 -13.81 -0.67
CA PHE A 35 9.98 -12.78 -1.59
C PHE A 35 8.85 -12.22 -2.47
N TYR A 36 8.07 -13.08 -3.13
CA TYR A 36 6.95 -12.64 -3.97
C TYR A 36 5.85 -11.95 -3.16
N GLY A 37 5.60 -12.41 -1.93
CA GLY A 37 4.67 -11.78 -1.01
C GLY A 37 5.10 -10.36 -0.66
N ASN A 38 6.35 -10.17 -0.25
CA ASN A 38 6.88 -8.84 0.04
C ASN A 38 6.88 -7.92 -1.17
N LEU A 39 7.23 -8.44 -2.36
CA LEU A 39 7.19 -7.64 -3.58
C LEU A 39 5.75 -7.18 -3.91
N THR A 40 4.78 -8.08 -3.85
CA THR A 40 3.38 -7.80 -4.18
C THR A 40 2.76 -6.82 -3.18
N PHE A 41 2.76 -7.19 -1.89
CA PHE A 41 2.12 -6.37 -0.86
C PHE A 41 2.91 -5.10 -0.54
N GLY A 42 4.23 -5.13 -0.72
CA GLY A 42 5.08 -3.95 -0.70
C GLY A 42 4.71 -2.96 -1.79
N THR A 43 4.50 -3.43 -3.02
CA THR A 43 4.03 -2.59 -4.14
C THR A 43 2.68 -1.95 -3.83
N PHE A 44 1.72 -2.71 -3.29
CA PHE A 44 0.41 -2.16 -2.90
C PHE A 44 0.55 -1.08 -1.83
N THR A 45 1.37 -1.33 -0.81
CA THR A 45 1.64 -0.34 0.25
C THR A 45 2.25 0.94 -0.32
N VAL A 46 3.27 0.81 -1.17
CA VAL A 46 3.96 1.96 -1.80
C VAL A 46 3.00 2.75 -2.68
N ILE A 47 2.18 2.10 -3.50
CA ILE A 47 1.17 2.77 -4.34
C ILE A 47 0.14 3.51 -3.48
N GLY A 48 -0.38 2.86 -2.43
CA GLY A 48 -1.31 3.49 -1.49
C GLY A 48 -0.73 4.75 -0.86
N ILE A 49 0.51 4.68 -0.36
CA ILE A 49 1.23 5.84 0.19
C ILE A 49 1.44 6.91 -0.88
N ALA A 50 1.89 6.55 -2.08
CA ALA A 50 2.14 7.51 -3.15
C ALA A 50 0.88 8.30 -3.53
N ILE A 51 -0.29 7.63 -3.59
CA ILE A 51 -1.56 8.30 -3.84
C ILE A 51 -1.92 9.25 -2.69
N LEU A 52 -1.75 8.82 -1.43
CA LEU A 52 -2.01 9.69 -0.26
C LEU A 52 -1.08 10.91 -0.25
N VAL A 53 0.21 10.74 -0.55
CA VAL A 53 1.18 11.84 -0.64
C VAL A 53 0.80 12.79 -1.78
N PHE A 54 0.48 12.26 -2.95
CA PHE A 54 0.02 13.07 -4.09
C PHE A 54 -1.22 13.89 -3.69
N MET A 55 -2.20 13.26 -3.06
CA MET A 55 -3.38 13.97 -2.57
C MET A 55 -3.03 15.02 -1.52
N ALA A 56 -2.11 14.74 -0.59
CA ALA A 56 -1.72 15.71 0.43
C ALA A 56 -1.03 16.94 -0.16
N LEU A 57 -0.22 16.78 -1.22
CA LEU A 57 0.52 17.87 -1.86
C LEU A 57 -0.35 18.71 -2.80
N PHE A 58 -1.30 18.09 -3.50
CA PHE A 58 -2.08 18.75 -4.55
C PHE A 58 -3.53 19.07 -4.13
N ASN A 59 -3.96 18.67 -2.94
CA ASN A 59 -5.27 19.06 -2.38
C ASN A 59 -5.20 20.29 -1.47
N THR A 60 -4.01 20.87 -1.26
CA THR A 60 -3.82 22.12 -0.48
C THR A 60 -4.25 23.38 -1.22
N GLU A 61 -4.81 23.28 -2.42
CA GLU A 61 -5.24 24.43 -3.25
C GLU A 61 -6.75 24.74 -3.15
N PHE A 62 -7.47 24.22 -2.15
CA PHE A 62 -8.88 24.54 -1.89
C PHE A 62 -9.10 25.45 -0.66
N ASP A 63 -8.15 26.35 -0.37
CA ASP A 63 -8.40 27.57 0.42
C ASP A 63 -8.54 28.78 -0.51
#